data_AF-A0A7L0TZE9-F1
#
_entry.id   AF-A0A7L0TZE9-F1
#
_cell.length_a   1.000
_cell.length_b   1.000
_cell.length_c   1.000
_cell.angle_alpha   90.00
_cell.angle_beta   90.00
_cell.angle_gamma   90.00
#
_symmetry.space_group_name_H-M   'P 1'
#
loop_
_entity.id
_entity.type
_entity.pdbx_description
1 polymer ?
#
loop_
_entity_poly.entity_id
_entity_poly.type
_entity_poly.pdbx_seq_one_letter_code
_entity_poly.pdbx_strand_id
1 'polypeptide(L)' 'MSHTILLVQPIKRPEGRTYADYESVNECMEGVCKMYEEHLKRMNPNSPSITYDISQLFD' A
#
# COMPACT_ATOMS: atom_id res chain seq x y z
N MET A 1 -10.95 -16.70 8.92
CA MET A 1 -9.78 -16.20 8.18
C MET A 1 -9.88 -16.74 6.78
N SER A 2 -9.81 -15.85 5.80
CA SER A 2 -10.00 -16.17 4.38
C SER A 2 -8.78 -15.63 3.65
N HIS A 3 -8.02 -16.52 3.03
CA HIS A 3 -6.88 -16.16 2.21
C HIS A 3 -7.28 -15.09 1.21
N THR A 4 -6.49 -14.02 1.15
CA THR A 4 -6.81 -12.81 0.39
C THR A 4 -5.61 -12.45 -0.49
N ILE A 5 -5.87 -12.15 -1.76
CA ILE A 5 -4.84 -11.74 -2.72
C ILE A 5 -5.11 -10.29 -3.11
N LEU A 6 -4.10 -9.43 -2.96
CA LEU A 6 -4.09 -8.06 -3.43
C LEU A 6 -3.44 -7.99 -4.81
N LEU A 7 -4.14 -7.44 -5.79
CA LEU A 7 -3.59 -7.18 -7.12
C LEU A 7 -3.30 -5.70 -7.25
N VAL A 8 -2.07 -5.34 -7.64
CA VAL A 8 -1.62 -3.94 -7.73
C VAL A 8 -1.07 -3.65 -9.11
N GLN A 9 -1.44 -2.50 -9.66
CA GLN A 9 -0.88 -1.97 -10.89
C GLN A 9 -0.49 -0.48 -10.71
N PRO A 10 0.75 -0.17 -10.29
CA PRO A 10 1.17 1.20 -9.97
C PRO A 10 1.29 2.12 -11.20
N ILE A 11 1.50 1.54 -12.39
CA ILE A 11 1.63 2.28 -13.64
C ILE A 11 0.66 1.74 -14.68
N LYS A 12 0.25 2.58 -15.65
CA LYS A 12 -0.69 2.17 -16.72
C LYS A 12 -0.22 0.97 -17.54
N ARG A 13 1.10 0.75 -17.61
CA ARG A 13 1.67 -0.35 -18.39
C ARG A 13 1.51 -1.71 -17.66
N PRO A 14 1.15 -2.79 -18.36
CA PRO A 14 0.92 -4.10 -17.74
C PRO A 14 2.12 -4.69 -17.01
N GLU A 15 3.35 -4.33 -17.38
CA GLU A 15 4.58 -4.85 -16.76
C GLU A 15 4.75 -4.37 -15.31
N GLY A 16 4.00 -3.35 -14.89
CA GLY A 16 3.96 -2.91 -13.49
C GLY A 16 3.04 -3.74 -12.60
N ARG A 17 2.30 -4.73 -13.14
CA ARG A 17 1.39 -5.55 -12.35
C ARG A 17 2.16 -6.45 -11.40
N THR A 18 1.74 -6.48 -10.15
CA THR A 18 2.24 -7.38 -9.12
C THR A 18 1.09 -7.82 -8.22
N TYR A 19 1.34 -8.80 -7.36
CA TYR A 19 0.38 -9.26 -6.36
C TYR A 19 1.05 -9.48 -5.01
N ALA A 20 0.24 -9.53 -3.96
CA ALA A 20 0.65 -9.90 -2.61
C ALA A 20 -0.43 -10.76 -1.97
N ASP A 21 0.00 -11.69 -1.12
CA ASP A 21 -0.85 -12.69 -0.48
C ASP A 21 -0.97 -12.40 1.02
N TYR A 22 -2.16 -12.60 1.58
CA TYR A 22 -2.48 -12.37 3.00
C TYR A 22 -3.37 -13.49 3.57
N GLU A 23 -3.32 -13.72 4.87
CA GLU A 23 -4.14 -14.74 5.53
C GLU A 23 -5.58 -14.25 5.80
N SER A 24 -5.77 -12.93 5.80
CA SER A 24 -7.08 -12.29 6.00
C SER A 24 -7.23 -10.98 5.23
N VAL A 25 -8.49 -10.52 5.12
CA VAL A 25 -8.81 -9.20 4.53
C VAL A 25 -8.20 -8.06 5.36
N ASN A 26 -8.15 -8.19 6.69
CA ASN A 26 -7.60 -7.15 7.56
C ASN A 26 -6.10 -6.96 7.29
N GLU A 27 -5.34 -8.05 7.21
CA GLU A 27 -3.91 -8.00 6.88
C GLU A 27 -3.67 -7.43 5.47
N CYS A 28 -4.55 -7.77 4.51
CA CYS A 28 -4.51 -7.18 3.18
C CYS A 28 -4.68 -5.66 3.22
N MET A 29 -5.63 -5.15 4.02
CA MET A 29 -5.85 -3.72 4.17
C MET A 29 -4.69 -3.02 4.89
N GLU A 30 -4.08 -3.65 5.89
CA GLU A 30 -2.83 -3.13 6.49
C GLU A 30 -1.70 -3.08 5.46
N GLY A 31 -1.63 -4.05 4.54
CA GLY A 31 -0.72 -4.05 3.41
C GLY A 31 -0.88 -2.82 2.52
N VAL A 32 -2.11 -2.43 2.19
CA VAL A 32 -2.40 -1.23 1.40
C VAL A 32 -1.91 0.04 2.11
N CYS A 33 -2.16 0.20 3.41
CA CYS A 33 -1.65 1.34 4.18
C CYS A 33 -0.12 1.40 4.18
N LYS A 34 0.55 0.27 4.42
CA LYS A 34 2.02 0.18 4.40
C LYS A 34 2.62 0.56 3.06
N MET A 35 1.97 0.21 1.95
CA MET A 35 2.44 0.59 0.61
C MET A 35 2.46 2.11 0.43
N TYR A 36 1.44 2.80 0.90
CA TYR A 36 1.37 4.26 0.86
C TYR A 36 2.37 4.91 1.83
N GLU A 37 2.51 4.37 3.03
CA GLU A 37 3.50 4.84 4.02
C GLU A 37 4.93 4.73 3.50
N GLU A 38 5.29 3.64 2.83
CA GLU A 38 6.59 3.48 2.19
C GLU A 38 6.79 4.49 1.05
N HIS A 39 5.73 4.83 0.30
CA HIS A 39 5.79 5.90 -0.69
C HIS A 39 6.05 7.26 -0.02
N LEU A 40 5.31 7.60 1.03
CA LEU A 40 5.49 8.84 1.80
C LEU A 40 6.90 8.93 2.40
N LYS A 41 7.43 7.84 2.95
CA LYS A 41 8.77 7.76 3.53
C LYS A 41 9.87 8.03 2.50
N ARG A 42 9.71 7.51 1.27
CA ARG A 42 10.63 7.80 0.15
C ARG A 42 10.59 9.26 -0.29
N MET A 43 9.41 9.89 -0.24
CA MET A 43 9.26 11.32 -0.56
C MET A 43 9.79 12.24 0.56
N ASN A 44 9.80 11.78 1.81
CA ASN A 44 10.17 12.57 2.98
C ASN A 44 11.31 11.90 3.78
N PRO A 45 12.51 11.70 3.19
CA PRO A 45 13.57 10.88 3.77
C PRO A 45 14.11 11.39 5.12
N ASN A 46 13.94 12.69 5.40
CA ASN A 46 14.40 13.32 6.64
C ASN A 46 13.31 13.43 7.70
N SER A 47 12.08 13.01 7.41
CA SER A 47 10.98 13.06 8.38
C SER A 47 10.94 11.75 9.17
N PRO A 48 11.27 11.74 10.48
CA PRO A 48 11.28 10.52 11.28
C PRO A 48 9.88 9.96 11.56
N SER A 49 8.85 10.80 11.40
CA SER A 49 7.44 10.44 11.49
C SER A 49 6.66 11.21 10.43
N ILE A 50 5.63 10.60 9.87
CA ILE A 50 4.73 11.20 8.88
C ILE A 50 3.31 10.87 9.35
N THR A 51 2.44 11.88 9.39
CA THR A 51 1.01 11.72 9.63
C THR A 51 0.27 12.12 8.37
N TYR A 52 -0.79 11.38 8.05
CA TYR A 52 -1.62 11.61 6.88
C TYR A 52 -3.08 11.36 7.25
N ASP A 53 -3.99 12.05 6.57
CA ASP A 53 -5.42 11.80 6.67
C ASP A 53 -5.80 10.60 5.79
N ILE A 54 -6.85 9.87 6.17
CA ILE A 54 -7.33 8.71 5.41
C ILE A 54 -7.75 9.08 3.99
N SER A 55 -8.23 10.29 3.75
CA SER A 55 -8.54 10.79 2.40
C SER A 55 -7.31 10.78 1.49
N GLN A 56 -6.13 11.12 2.03
CA GLN A 56 -4.88 11.16 1.26
C GLN A 56 -4.40 9.77 0.83
N LEU A 57 -4.84 8.69 1.51
CA LEU A 57 -4.55 7.32 1.09
C LEU A 57 -5.38 6.91 -0.15
N PHE A 58 -6.57 7.50 -0.31
CA PHE A 58 -7.49 7.17 -1.39
C PHE A 58 -7.28 8.01 -2.66
N ASP A 59 -6.60 9.15 -2.55
CA ASP A 59 -6.21 10.03 -3.67
C ASP A 59 -5.02 9.47 -4.47
#